data_AF-A0A7C5XYR2-F1
#
_entry.id   AF-A0A7C5XYR2-F1
#
_cell.length_a   1.000
_cell.length_b   1.000
_cell.length_c   1.000
_cell.angle_alpha   90.00
_cell.angle_beta   90.00
_cell.angle_gamma   90.00
#
_symmetry.space_group_name_H-M   'P 1'
#
loop_
_entity.id
_entity.type
_entity.pdbx_description
1 polymer ?
#
loop_
_entity_poly.entity_id
_entity_poly.type
_entity_poly.pdbx_seq_one_letter_code
_entity_poly.pdbx_strand_id
1 'polypeptide(L)' 'IPREREEFVPHITLARVKGTRNIEKLVKLLGEVANVDFGYTEVDEVFVKKSVLTPSGPIYSNLCSVKLL' A
#
# COMPACT_ATOMS: atom_id res chain seq x y z
N ILE A 1 7.39 -13.29 15.82
CA ILE A 1 6.39 -12.76 14.86
C ILE A 1 5.85 -13.96 14.10
N PRO A 2 4.56 -14.29 14.20
CA PRO A 2 4.00 -15.41 13.43
C PRO A 2 4.14 -15.12 11.94
N ARG A 3 4.44 -16.14 11.12
CA ARG A 3 4.49 -15.99 9.66
C ARG A 3 3.13 -15.56 9.15
N GLU A 4 3.14 -14.62 8.21
CA GLU A 4 1.98 -14.29 7.37
C GLU A 4 1.47 -15.60 6.75
N ARG A 5 0.15 -15.83 6.82
CA ARG A 5 -0.46 -17.07 6.31
C ARG A 5 -0.65 -17.04 4.79
N GLU A 6 -0.68 -15.84 4.22
CA GLU A 6 -0.91 -15.63 2.80
C GLU A 6 0.42 -15.41 2.06
N GLU A 7 0.43 -15.77 0.77
CA GLU A 7 1.55 -15.48 -0.10
C GLU A 7 1.69 -13.98 -0.32
N PHE A 8 2.92 -13.53 -0.51
CA PHE A 8 3.18 -12.12 -0.80
C PHE A 8 2.73 -11.78 -2.22
N VAL A 9 1.73 -10.90 -2.33
CA VAL A 9 1.31 -10.29 -3.59
C VAL A 9 1.77 -8.83 -3.60
N PRO A 10 2.75 -8.44 -4.44
CA PRO A 10 3.22 -7.06 -4.49
C PRO A 10 2.11 -6.14 -5.01
N HIS A 11 1.75 -5.14 -4.21
CA HIS A 11 0.73 -4.16 -4.57
C HIS A 11 0.97 -2.84 -3.82
N ILE A 12 0.41 -1.75 -4.34
CA ILE A 12 0.37 -0.46 -3.65
C ILE A 12 -1.04 -0.28 -3.08
N THR A 13 -1.14 -0.14 -1.76
CA THR A 13 -2.42 0.20 -1.13
C THR A 13 -2.75 1.67 -1.42
N LEU A 14 -3.85 1.92 -2.15
CA LEU A 14 -4.33 3.28 -2.43
C LEU A 14 -5.29 3.80 -1.35
N ALA A 15 -6.20 2.94 -0.88
CA ALA A 15 -7.21 3.28 0.10
C ALA A 15 -7.74 2.04 0.81
N ARG A 16 -8.44 2.24 1.94
CA ARG A 16 -9.18 1.21 2.66
C ARG A 16 -10.65 1.58 2.74
N VAL A 17 -11.51 0.70 2.21
CA VAL A 17 -12.96 0.87 2.24
C VAL A 17 -13.46 0.60 3.66
N LYS A 18 -14.12 1.58 4.29
CA LYS A 18 -14.64 1.47 5.68
C LYS A 18 -16.11 1.07 5.78
N GLY A 19 -16.82 0.98 4.65
CA GLY A 19 -18.24 0.64 4.60
C GLY A 19 -18.73 0.53 3.17
N THR A 20 -20.00 0.17 2.99
CA THR A 20 -20.57 -0.20 1.67
C THR A 20 -21.21 0.97 0.91
N ARG A 21 -21.21 2.18 1.48
CA ARG A 21 -21.80 3.36 0.84
C ARG A 21 -21.14 3.61 -0.52
N ASN A 22 -21.94 3.67 -1.59
CA ASN A 22 -21.51 3.87 -2.97
C ASN A 22 -20.58 2.78 -3.55
N ILE A 23 -20.59 1.56 -3.01
CA ILE A 23 -19.67 0.50 -3.46
C ILE A 23 -19.81 0.16 -4.95
N GLU A 24 -21.02 0.22 -5.51
CA GLU A 24 -21.26 -0.02 -6.95
C GLU A 24 -20.52 0.99 -7.84
N LYS A 25 -20.52 2.27 -7.44
CA LYS A 25 -19.77 3.32 -8.16
C LYS A 25 -18.27 3.09 -8.08
N LEU A 26 -17.78 2.64 -6.92
CA LEU A 26 -16.37 2.27 -6.76
C LEU A 26 -15.98 1.10 -7.65
N VAL A 27 -16.78 0.03 -7.66
CA VAL A 27 -16.55 -1.16 -8.51
C VAL A 27 -16.52 -0.76 -9.99
N LYS A 28 -17.46 0.08 -10.42
CA LYS A 28 -17.48 0.59 -11.80
C LYS A 28 -16.19 1.34 -12.14
N LEU A 29 -15.78 2.29 -11.30
CA LEU A 29 -14.55 3.06 -11.50
C LEU A 29 -13.31 2.15 -11.52
N LEU A 30 -13.22 1.17 -10.62
CA LEU A 30 -12.11 0.21 -10.60
C LEU A 30 -12.05 -0.62 -11.89
N GLY A 31 -13.21 -0.98 -12.46
CA GLY A 31 -13.28 -1.64 -13.77
C GLY A 31 -12.77 -0.76 -14.92
N GLU A 32 -13.10 0.53 -14.89
CA GLU A 32 -12.64 1.51 -15.91
C GLU A 32 -11.12 1.70 -15.88
N VAL A 33 -10.47 1.59 -14.71
CA VAL A 33 -9.02 1.79 -14.55
C VAL A 33 -8.21 0.49 -14.46
N ALA A 34 -8.85 -0.67 -14.56
CA ALA A 34 -8.20 -1.97 -14.30
C ALA A 34 -6.98 -2.27 -15.18
N ASN A 35 -6.96 -1.75 -16.40
CA ASN A 35 -5.89 -1.95 -17.38
C ASN A 35 -5.11 -0.65 -17.68
N VAL A 36 -5.25 0.36 -16.84
CA VAL A 36 -4.47 1.60 -16.98
C VAL A 36 -3.03 1.31 -16.58
N ASP A 37 -2.10 1.69 -17.45
CA ASP A 37 -0.68 1.70 -17.13
C ASP A 37 -0.38 2.93 -16.25
N PHE A 38 0.05 2.69 -15.02
CA PHE A 38 0.45 3.74 -14.06
C PHE A 38 1.95 4.05 -14.12
N GLY A 39 2.66 3.45 -15.08
CA GLY A 39 4.09 3.58 -15.29
C GLY A 39 4.90 2.65 -14.38
N TYR A 40 6.21 2.88 -14.43
CA TYR A 40 7.19 2.09 -13.71
C TYR A 40 8.00 2.98 -12.77
N THR A 41 8.41 2.40 -11.65
CA THR A 41 9.35 3.03 -10.73
C THR A 41 10.52 2.08 -10.53
N GLU A 42 11.72 2.60 -10.67
CA GLU A 42 12.93 1.87 -10.32
C GLU A 42 12.97 1.68 -8.81
N VAL A 43 13.24 0.46 -8.36
CA VAL A 43 13.43 0.16 -6.93
C VAL A 43 14.92 0.27 -6.65
N ASP A 44 15.33 1.33 -5.95
CA ASP A 44 16.74 1.63 -5.68
C ASP A 44 17.11 1.46 -4.19
N GLU A 45 16.13 1.38 -3.30
CA GLU A 45 16.35 1.40 -1.86
C GLU A 45 15.25 0.69 -1.07
N VAL A 46 15.64 -0.08 -0.06
CA VAL A 46 14.74 -0.72 0.89
C VAL A 46 14.86 -0.03 2.24
N PHE A 47 13.71 0.34 2.82
CA PHE A 47 13.64 1.00 4.13
C PHE A 47 13.03 0.08 5.18
N VAL A 48 13.66 0.04 6.36
CA VAL A 48 13.00 -0.46 7.56
C VAL A 48 12.16 0.68 8.14
N LYS A 49 10.83 0.55 8.06
CA LYS A 49 9.89 1.60 8.51
C LYS A 49 9.35 1.31 9.91
N LYS A 50 9.17 2.37 10.69
CA LYS A 50 8.43 2.38 11.97
C LYS A 50 7.11 3.10 11.78
N SER A 51 6.04 2.56 12.36
CA SER A 51 4.74 3.23 12.47
C SER A 51 4.38 3.39 13.94
N VAL A 52 4.06 4.61 14.35
CA VAL A 52 3.58 4.93 15.70
C VAL A 52 2.17 5.48 15.57
N LEU A 53 1.19 4.73 16.08
CA LEU A 53 -0.19 5.18 16.09
C LEU A 53 -0.34 6.31 17.13
N THR A 54 -0.93 7.43 16.71
CA THR A 54 -1.32 8.52 17.59
C THR A 54 -2.83 8.80 17.45
N PRO A 55 -3.46 9.55 18.37
CA PRO A 55 -4.87 9.94 18.23
C PRO A 55 -5.19 10.67 16.92
N SER A 56 -4.24 11.42 16.36
CA SER A 56 -4.40 12.12 15.07
C SER A 56 -4.08 11.26 13.85
N GLY A 57 -3.59 10.03 14.04
CA GLY A 57 -3.22 9.09 12.97
C GLY A 57 -1.83 8.47 13.15
N PRO A 58 -1.46 7.50 12.30
CA PRO A 58 -0.13 6.90 12.33
C PRO A 58 0.94 7.88 11.83
N ILE A 59 2.03 8.00 12.57
CA ILE A 59 3.25 8.68 12.13
C ILE A 59 4.23 7.61 11.65
N TYR A 60 4.76 7.78 10.44
CA TYR A 60 5.73 6.87 9.84
C TYR A 60 7.12 7.49 9.83
N SER A 61 8.14 6.69 10.12
CA SER A 61 9.54 7.10 10.01
C SER A 61 10.41 5.96 9.45
N ASN A 62 11.53 6.33 8.82
CA ASN A 62 12.55 5.37 8.39
C ASN A 62 13.56 5.17 9.55
N LEU A 63 13.85 3.92 9.89
CA LEU A 63 14.85 3.57 10.91
C LEU A 63 16.24 3.40 10.29
N CYS A 64 16.29 2.75 9.13
CA CYS A 64 17.48 2.61 8.30
C CYS A 64 17.05 2.28 6.87
N SER A 65 18.03 2.27 5.97
CA SER A 65 17.84 1.91 4.59
C SER A 65 19.06 1.19 4.01
N VAL A 66 18.85 0.47 2.91
CA VAL A 66 19.88 -0.22 2.13
C VAL A 66 19.62 0.05 0.66
N LYS A 67 20.62 0.58 -0.04
CA LYS A 67 20.59 0.73 -1.50
C LYS A 67 20.66 -0.64 -2.18
N LEU A 68 19.88 -0.80 -3.24
CA LEU A 68 19.93 -1.97 -4.11
C LEU A 68 21.07 -1.77 -5.13
N LEU A 69 21.73 -2.88 -5.48
CA LEU A 69 22.88 -2.92 -6.40
C LEU A 69 22.43 -2.85 -7.86
#